data_AF-A0AAU9SUY1-F1
#
_entry.id   AF-A0AAU9SUY1-F1
#
_cell.length_a   1.000
_cell.length_b   1.000
_cell.length_c   1.000
_cell.angle_alpha   90.00
_cell.angle_beta   90.00
_cell.angle_gamma   90.00
#
_symmetry.space_group_name_H-M   'P 1'
#
loop_
_entity.id
_entity.type
_entity.pdbx_description
1 polymer ?
#
loop_
_entity_poly.entity_id
_entity_poly.type
_entity_poly.pdbx_seq_one_letter_code
_entity_poly.pdbx_strand_id
1 'polypeptide(L)'
;MSARISFLKNPDPCSHLSDYKLRYGTDGYKSFQKLFRCFNGGRIKIKPQEIEIPRCSYCSVDHRRLYICLICRSISCSSHILSHTQSNKGHDIAIDVERSELYCCSCIDQVYDPEFDEVVVSKQLTGLGISVKSGADVVAVRSNKKRRLDSQLIIGSNFLVSPRDLREKWSFPLGLRGLNNLGSTCFMNAVLQALVHAPPLRNFWLSGQHDRDLCSRRAAGLLCLPCDLDVIFSAMFSGDRTPYSPAHLLHSWWQHSTHLATYEQQDSHEFFISLLDCIHENQGKSKCLYKDHEECQCITHRAFSGLLRSDVTCTTCGSTSTTYDPFIDISLTLDSAKGLSPADCRKNRNSGEPSVKPAMATLSGCLDFFTRSEKLGPDQKLNCQSCGEKRESSKQMSIRRLPLLLCLHVKRFEHSLTRKTSRKIDSYLQYPFRLNMSPYLSSSIIGKRFGNRIFAFDGEGEYDGSSSSSSSAEFEIFAVVTHSGMLASGHYVTYLRLKGLWYKCDDAWINEVEEEVVRGCECYMLFYAQERVIQKAHKELSYQVISMADAFPFADC
;
A
#
# COMPACT_ATOMS: atom_id res chain seq x y z
N MET A 1 -14.98 -44.79 4.67
CA MET A 1 -15.91 -44.53 5.78
C MET A 1 -15.96 -43.03 6.01
N SER A 2 -17.13 -42.44 5.81
CA SER A 2 -17.37 -41.00 5.87
C SER A 2 -17.56 -40.56 7.32
N ALA A 3 -16.67 -39.70 7.83
CA ALA A 3 -16.87 -39.02 9.10
C ALA A 3 -17.11 -37.53 8.84
N ARG A 4 -18.38 -37.13 8.87
CA ARG A 4 -18.78 -35.71 8.86
C ARG A 4 -18.32 -35.07 10.17
N ILE A 5 -17.41 -34.11 10.07
CA ILE A 5 -16.98 -33.28 11.20
C ILE A 5 -18.01 -32.15 11.36
N SER A 6 -18.77 -32.18 12.45
CA SER A 6 -19.71 -31.14 12.89
C SER A 6 -19.03 -30.23 13.91
N PHE A 7 -18.61 -29.02 13.52
CA PHE A 7 -18.20 -27.98 14.48
C PHE A 7 -18.63 -26.58 14.01
N LEU A 8 -19.55 -25.99 14.76
CA LEU A 8 -19.74 -24.55 15.00
C LEU A 8 -20.81 -24.47 16.12
N LYS A 9 -20.38 -24.48 17.40
CA LYS A 9 -21.24 -24.00 18.48
C LYS A 9 -21.06 -22.47 18.51
N ASN A 10 -22.18 -21.74 18.43
CA ASN A 10 -22.18 -20.29 18.58
C ASN A 10 -21.49 -19.90 19.92
N PRO A 11 -20.80 -18.74 19.99
CA PRO A 11 -20.24 -18.23 21.24
C PRO A 11 -21.34 -18.10 22.31
N ASP A 12 -20.95 -18.27 23.57
CA ASP A 12 -21.90 -18.19 24.69
C ASP A 12 -22.59 -16.81 24.72
N PRO A 13 -23.92 -16.77 24.84
CA PRO A 13 -24.66 -15.52 24.75
C PRO A 13 -24.33 -14.62 25.94
N CYS A 14 -24.14 -13.32 25.66
CA CYS A 14 -23.97 -12.32 26.71
C CYS A 14 -25.18 -12.32 27.65
N SER A 15 -24.94 -12.61 28.93
CA SER A 15 -25.99 -12.63 29.96
C SER A 15 -26.74 -11.30 30.07
N HIS A 16 -26.04 -10.18 29.91
CA HIS A 16 -26.66 -8.84 29.91
C HIS A 16 -27.60 -8.62 28.71
N LEU A 17 -27.30 -9.22 27.55
CA LEU A 17 -28.20 -9.18 26.39
C LEU A 17 -29.43 -10.07 26.63
N SER A 18 -29.24 -11.26 27.22
CA SER A 18 -30.34 -12.13 27.63
C SER A 18 -31.25 -11.45 28.65
N ASP A 19 -30.69 -10.77 29.65
CA ASP A 19 -31.43 -10.00 30.64
C ASP A 19 -32.20 -8.81 30.03
N TYR A 20 -31.57 -8.10 29.08
CA TYR A 20 -32.23 -7.05 28.32
C TYR A 20 -33.44 -7.62 27.55
N LYS A 21 -33.27 -8.74 26.83
CA LYS A 21 -34.34 -9.39 26.06
C LYS A 21 -35.48 -9.89 26.94
N LEU A 22 -35.17 -10.46 28.11
CA LEU A 22 -36.17 -10.92 29.07
C LEU A 22 -37.03 -9.76 29.61
N ARG A 23 -36.45 -8.57 29.76
CA ARG A 23 -37.14 -7.40 30.33
C ARG A 23 -37.83 -6.51 29.30
N TYR A 24 -37.24 -6.34 28.12
CA TYR A 24 -37.66 -5.34 27.13
C TYR A 24 -38.00 -5.93 25.75
N GLY A 25 -37.81 -7.24 25.54
CA GLY A 25 -38.07 -7.89 24.26
C GLY A 25 -37.24 -7.33 23.10
N THR A 26 -37.82 -7.34 21.89
CA THR A 26 -37.19 -6.84 20.65
C THR A 26 -37.74 -5.48 20.20
N ASP A 27 -38.62 -4.86 20.99
CA ASP A 27 -39.31 -3.62 20.62
C ASP A 27 -38.36 -2.43 20.50
N GLY A 28 -37.26 -2.43 21.27
CA GLY A 28 -36.16 -1.49 21.12
C GLY A 28 -35.55 -1.52 19.72
N TYR A 29 -35.32 -2.71 19.15
CA TYR A 29 -34.68 -2.85 17.84
C TYR A 29 -35.52 -2.24 16.71
N LYS A 30 -36.82 -2.53 16.71
CA LYS A 30 -37.78 -1.97 15.73
C LYS A 30 -37.90 -0.47 15.86
N SER A 31 -37.80 0.06 17.08
CA SER A 31 -37.86 1.50 17.34
C SER A 31 -36.64 2.26 16.77
N PHE A 32 -35.47 1.62 16.71
CA PHE A 32 -34.27 2.19 16.07
C PHE A 32 -34.26 2.03 14.54
N GLN A 33 -35.15 1.21 13.97
CA GLN A 33 -35.25 0.99 12.53
C GLN A 33 -35.48 2.27 11.72
N LYS A 34 -36.17 3.25 12.32
CA LYS A 34 -36.46 4.56 11.69
C LYS A 34 -35.24 5.48 11.64
N LEU A 35 -34.21 5.24 12.46
CA LEU A 35 -33.00 6.07 12.57
C LEU A 35 -31.86 5.59 11.66
N PHE A 36 -31.95 4.37 11.12
CA PHE A 36 -31.02 3.85 10.12
C PHE A 36 -31.23 4.51 8.75
N ARG A 37 -30.16 5.08 8.19
CA ARG A 37 -30.13 5.62 6.83
C ARG A 37 -29.11 4.88 5.98
N CYS A 38 -29.48 4.61 4.73
CA CYS A 38 -28.59 4.03 3.73
C CYS A 38 -27.77 5.16 3.08
N PHE A 39 -26.46 5.01 3.03
CA PHE A 39 -25.55 5.94 2.35
C PHE A 39 -25.02 5.32 1.04
N ASN A 40 -24.56 6.16 0.11
CA ASN A 40 -23.96 5.74 -1.15
C ASN A 40 -22.86 4.68 -0.88
N GLY A 41 -23.04 3.47 -1.43
CA GLY A 41 -22.21 2.30 -1.14
C GLY A 41 -22.83 1.25 -0.21
N GLY A 42 -24.13 1.35 0.11
CA GLY A 42 -24.89 0.31 0.79
C GLY A 42 -24.61 0.17 2.29
N ARG A 43 -23.86 1.08 2.90
CA ARG A 43 -23.61 1.09 4.35
C ARG A 43 -24.76 1.76 5.10
N ILE A 44 -25.19 1.15 6.20
CA ILE A 44 -26.15 1.73 7.14
C ILE A 44 -25.40 2.48 8.24
N LYS A 45 -25.82 3.71 8.50
CA LYS A 45 -25.46 4.43 9.72
C LYS A 45 -26.70 4.92 10.44
N ILE A 46 -26.62 5.03 11.76
CA ILE A 46 -27.67 5.68 12.56
C ILE A 46 -27.45 7.18 12.50
N LYS A 47 -28.48 7.92 12.06
CA LYS A 47 -28.52 9.39 12.18
C LYS A 47 -29.57 9.76 13.21
N PRO A 48 -29.16 10.23 14.41
CA PRO A 48 -30.11 10.55 15.47
C PRO A 48 -31.09 11.68 15.13
N GLN A 49 -30.72 12.64 14.26
CA GLN A 49 -31.57 13.75 13.78
C GLN A 49 -31.16 14.25 12.36
N GLU A 50 -32.01 15.06 11.71
CA GLU A 50 -31.83 15.49 10.31
C GLU A 50 -30.78 16.58 10.06
N ILE A 51 -30.35 17.34 11.08
CA ILE A 51 -29.53 18.55 10.85
C ILE A 51 -28.30 18.69 11.79
N GLU A 52 -28.09 17.87 12.83
CA GLU A 52 -26.91 18.00 13.70
C GLU A 52 -26.01 16.75 13.79
N ILE A 53 -24.71 17.00 13.93
CA ILE A 53 -23.68 16.00 14.22
C ILE A 53 -23.94 15.45 15.63
N PRO A 54 -24.07 14.14 15.84
CA PRO A 54 -24.34 13.58 17.16
C PRO A 54 -23.20 13.90 18.12
N ARG A 55 -23.52 14.39 19.32
CA ARG A 55 -22.56 14.72 20.38
C ARG A 55 -22.85 13.90 21.62
N CYS A 56 -21.84 13.69 22.46
CA CYS A 56 -22.04 13.04 23.75
C CYS A 56 -22.84 13.96 24.68
N SER A 57 -23.89 13.41 25.31
CA SER A 57 -24.77 14.14 26.24
C SER A 57 -24.09 14.58 27.54
N TYR A 58 -22.90 14.06 27.84
CA TYR A 58 -22.18 14.33 29.09
C TYR A 58 -21.06 15.37 28.96
N CYS A 59 -20.40 15.44 27.79
CA CYS A 59 -19.30 16.39 27.58
C CYS A 59 -19.52 17.36 26.41
N SER A 60 -20.54 17.17 25.57
CA SER A 60 -20.86 18.02 24.41
C SER A 60 -19.71 18.19 23.39
N VAL A 61 -18.65 17.39 23.50
CA VAL A 61 -17.50 17.36 22.58
C VAL A 61 -17.81 16.40 21.42
N ASP A 62 -17.27 16.73 20.24
CA ASP A 62 -17.32 15.85 19.07
C ASP A 62 -16.37 14.66 19.25
N HIS A 63 -16.93 13.44 19.23
CA HIS A 63 -16.18 12.21 19.43
C HIS A 63 -16.37 11.29 18.24
N ARG A 64 -15.27 10.65 17.81
CA ARG A 64 -15.27 9.74 16.66
C ARG A 64 -16.19 8.52 16.82
N ARG A 65 -16.38 8.04 18.06
CA ARG A 65 -17.20 6.86 18.37
C ARG A 65 -18.21 7.18 19.46
N LEU A 66 -19.47 6.94 19.15
CA LEU A 66 -20.61 7.24 20.02
C LEU A 66 -21.51 6.01 20.12
N TYR A 67 -22.15 5.90 21.27
CA TYR A 67 -23.02 4.79 21.61
C TYR A 67 -24.37 5.31 22.05
N ILE A 68 -25.44 4.68 21.56
CA ILE A 68 -26.80 5.03 21.94
C ILE A 68 -27.38 3.91 22.81
N CYS A 69 -27.77 4.24 24.04
CA CYS A 69 -28.45 3.28 24.91
C CYS A 69 -29.76 2.79 24.27
N LEU A 70 -29.98 1.48 24.23
CA LEU A 70 -31.21 0.90 23.67
C LEU A 70 -32.47 1.27 24.45
N ILE A 71 -32.34 1.59 25.74
CA ILE A 71 -33.45 1.86 26.65
C ILE A 71 -33.80 3.35 26.63
N CYS A 72 -32.85 4.22 26.97
CA CYS A 72 -33.12 5.65 27.17
C CYS A 72 -32.69 6.57 26.01
N ARG A 73 -32.06 6.02 24.96
CA ARG A 73 -31.55 6.77 23.80
C ARG A 73 -30.48 7.83 24.10
N SER A 74 -29.92 7.86 25.31
CA SER A 74 -28.81 8.76 25.62
C SER A 74 -27.58 8.45 24.75
N ILE A 75 -26.91 9.50 24.27
CA ILE A 75 -25.70 9.38 23.46
C ILE A 75 -24.48 9.55 24.35
N SER A 76 -23.65 8.51 24.44
CA SER A 76 -22.44 8.52 25.26
C SER A 76 -21.20 8.26 24.39
N CYS A 77 -20.08 8.91 24.69
CA CYS A 77 -18.79 8.53 24.12
C CYS A 77 -18.19 7.34 24.89
N SER A 78 -17.09 6.79 24.39
CA SER A 78 -16.44 5.60 24.96
C SER A 78 -16.04 5.75 26.44
N SER A 79 -15.69 6.96 26.90
CA SER A 79 -15.35 7.21 28.30
C SER A 79 -16.56 7.35 29.22
N HIS A 80 -17.68 7.89 28.71
CA HIS A 80 -18.88 8.18 29.52
C HIS A 80 -19.93 7.07 29.49
N ILE A 81 -19.78 6.07 28.62
CA ILE A 81 -20.74 4.96 28.52
C ILE A 81 -20.75 4.10 29.80
N LEU A 82 -19.59 3.89 30.42
CA LEU A 82 -19.49 3.17 31.69
C LEU A 82 -20.14 3.95 32.82
N SER A 83 -19.92 5.27 32.89
CA SER A 83 -20.59 6.15 33.86
C SER A 83 -22.11 6.16 33.66
N HIS A 84 -22.58 6.11 32.41
CA HIS A 84 -24.00 5.99 32.09
C HIS A 84 -24.60 4.70 32.64
N THR A 85 -23.97 3.55 32.41
CA THR A 85 -24.44 2.23 32.88
C THR A 85 -24.33 2.11 34.41
N GLN A 86 -23.29 2.67 35.03
CA GLN A 86 -23.16 2.72 36.49
C GLN A 86 -24.24 3.58 37.16
N SER A 87 -24.64 4.68 36.51
CA SER A 87 -25.68 5.58 37.01
C SER A 87 -27.10 5.04 36.75
N ASN A 88 -27.29 4.23 35.71
CA ASN A 88 -28.58 3.67 35.30
C ASN A 88 -28.53 2.14 35.26
N LYS A 89 -28.97 1.49 36.34
CA LYS A 89 -28.97 0.03 36.45
C LYS A 89 -29.82 -0.61 35.35
N GLY A 90 -29.25 -1.57 34.62
CA GLY A 90 -29.91 -2.29 33.52
C GLY A 90 -29.71 -1.67 32.13
N HIS A 91 -29.00 -0.53 32.03
CA HIS A 91 -28.64 0.11 30.75
C HIS A 91 -27.31 -0.42 30.21
N ASP A 92 -27.23 -1.75 30.11
CA ASP A 92 -26.00 -2.45 29.74
C ASP A 92 -25.81 -2.58 28.24
N ILE A 93 -26.90 -2.47 27.45
CA ILE A 93 -26.86 -2.66 25.99
C ILE A 93 -27.06 -1.32 25.26
N ALA A 94 -26.11 -1.03 24.37
CA ALA A 94 -26.11 0.14 23.50
C ALA A 94 -25.89 -0.26 22.04
N ILE A 95 -26.17 0.67 21.12
CA ILE A 95 -25.83 0.53 19.71
C ILE A 95 -24.62 1.42 19.40
N ASP A 96 -23.62 0.85 18.75
CA ASP A 96 -22.54 1.61 18.12
C ASP A 96 -23.08 2.38 16.91
N VAL A 97 -23.05 3.71 16.96
CA VAL A 97 -23.62 4.59 15.93
C VAL A 97 -22.89 4.45 14.58
N GLU A 98 -21.58 4.21 14.62
CA GLU A 98 -20.76 4.13 13.42
C GLU A 98 -20.90 2.77 12.74
N ARG A 99 -20.98 1.70 13.53
CA ARG A 99 -21.00 0.32 13.04
C ARG A 99 -22.40 -0.28 12.90
N SER A 100 -23.41 0.30 13.55
CA SER A 100 -24.76 -0.27 13.63
C SER A 100 -24.75 -1.69 14.20
N GLU A 101 -23.96 -1.90 15.24
CA GLU A 101 -23.78 -3.18 15.95
C GLU A 101 -24.14 -3.02 17.42
N LEU A 102 -24.61 -4.09 18.08
CA LEU A 102 -24.87 -4.04 19.52
C LEU A 102 -23.55 -4.09 20.30
N TYR A 103 -23.52 -3.35 21.39
CA TYR A 103 -22.38 -3.24 22.29
C TYR A 103 -22.87 -3.39 23.73
N CYS A 104 -22.24 -4.29 24.49
CA CYS A 104 -22.49 -4.43 25.91
C CYS A 104 -21.46 -3.61 26.69
N CYS A 105 -21.95 -2.63 27.43
CA CYS A 105 -21.15 -1.70 28.23
C CYS A 105 -20.50 -2.41 29.41
N SER A 106 -21.17 -3.42 29.97
CA SER A 106 -20.69 -4.19 31.13
C SER A 106 -19.69 -5.29 30.75
N CYS A 107 -19.81 -5.88 29.56
CA CYS A 107 -18.79 -6.78 29.01
C CYS A 107 -17.64 -6.04 28.30
N ILE A 108 -17.83 -4.76 27.98
CA ILE A 108 -16.91 -3.94 27.17
C ILE A 108 -16.63 -4.63 25.81
N ASP A 109 -17.68 -5.22 25.23
CA ASP A 109 -17.56 -6.03 24.01
C ASP A 109 -18.77 -5.88 23.09
N GLN A 110 -18.57 -6.17 21.81
CA GLN A 110 -19.65 -6.25 20.83
C GLN A 110 -20.46 -7.52 21.04
N VAL A 111 -21.78 -7.41 20.96
CA VAL A 111 -22.67 -8.55 21.13
C VAL A 111 -23.41 -8.79 19.84
N TYR A 112 -23.46 -10.05 19.42
CA TYR A 112 -24.21 -10.44 18.24
C TYR A 112 -25.65 -10.83 18.63
N ASP A 113 -26.62 -10.34 17.85
CA ASP A 113 -28.00 -10.74 17.97
C ASP A 113 -28.69 -10.92 16.60
N PRO A 114 -29.18 -12.12 16.26
CA PRO A 114 -29.79 -12.38 14.94
C PRO A 114 -31.01 -11.51 14.62
N GLU A 115 -31.81 -11.19 15.64
CA GLU A 115 -33.04 -10.41 15.49
C GLU A 115 -32.73 -8.93 15.23
N PHE A 116 -31.71 -8.38 15.90
CA PHE A 116 -31.23 -7.02 15.61
C PHE A 116 -30.60 -6.91 14.22
N ASP A 117 -29.79 -7.89 13.81
CA ASP A 117 -29.15 -7.89 12.49
C ASP A 117 -30.17 -7.99 11.35
N GLU A 118 -31.28 -8.72 11.55
CA GLU A 118 -32.39 -8.78 10.60
C GLU A 118 -33.03 -7.41 10.35
N VAL A 119 -33.19 -6.60 11.41
CA VAL A 119 -33.73 -5.24 11.32
C VAL A 119 -32.79 -4.33 10.53
N VAL A 120 -31.47 -4.46 10.76
CA VAL A 120 -30.44 -3.70 10.03
C VAL A 120 -30.43 -4.09 8.55
N VAL A 121 -30.35 -5.39 8.23
CA VAL A 121 -30.28 -5.89 6.85
C VAL A 121 -31.56 -5.58 6.06
N SER A 122 -32.73 -5.72 6.67
CA SER A 122 -34.01 -5.41 6.02
C SER A 122 -34.09 -3.94 5.59
N LYS A 123 -33.58 -3.03 6.44
CA LYS A 123 -33.52 -1.60 6.11
C LYS A 123 -32.52 -1.30 5.00
N GLN A 124 -31.45 -2.08 4.90
CA GLN A 124 -30.42 -1.95 3.86
C GLN A 124 -31.00 -2.27 2.48
N LEU A 125 -31.76 -3.37 2.41
CA LEU A 125 -32.42 -3.84 1.20
C LEU A 125 -33.53 -2.89 0.75
N THR A 126 -34.35 -2.39 1.68
CA THR A 126 -35.37 -1.38 1.37
C THR A 126 -34.74 -0.07 0.87
N GLY A 127 -33.60 0.35 1.45
CA GLY A 127 -32.86 1.55 1.03
C GLY A 127 -32.20 1.44 -0.35
N LEU A 128 -32.03 0.23 -0.87
CA LEU A 128 -31.50 -0.05 -2.22
C LEU A 128 -32.61 -0.33 -3.25
N GLY A 129 -33.89 -0.19 -2.88
CA GLY A 129 -35.02 -0.39 -3.78
C GLY A 129 -35.36 -1.86 -4.08
N ILE A 130 -34.82 -2.81 -3.30
CA ILE A 130 -35.05 -4.25 -3.50
C ILE A 130 -36.27 -4.69 -2.67
N SER A 131 -37.31 -5.20 -3.33
CA SER A 131 -38.53 -5.70 -2.68
C SER A 131 -38.33 -7.13 -2.18
N VAL A 132 -38.25 -7.31 -0.85
CA VAL A 132 -38.03 -8.61 -0.21
C VAL A 132 -39.37 -9.33 -0.04
N LYS A 133 -39.53 -10.49 -0.69
CA LYS A 133 -40.72 -11.36 -0.53
C LYS A 133 -40.43 -12.66 0.25
N SER A 134 -39.19 -12.94 0.63
CA SER A 134 -38.82 -14.18 1.34
C SER A 134 -37.54 -14.03 2.18
N GLY A 135 -37.43 -14.79 3.28
CA GLY A 135 -36.28 -14.80 4.20
C GLY A 135 -34.95 -15.30 3.63
N ALA A 136 -34.93 -15.84 2.41
CA ALA A 136 -33.72 -16.33 1.75
C ALA A 136 -32.76 -15.20 1.31
N ASP A 137 -33.28 -14.03 0.91
CA ASP A 137 -32.48 -12.89 0.48
C ASP A 137 -31.68 -12.26 1.64
N VAL A 138 -32.22 -12.36 2.86
CA VAL A 138 -31.57 -11.91 4.10
C VAL A 138 -30.35 -12.77 4.45
N VAL A 139 -30.40 -14.08 4.15
CA VAL A 139 -29.31 -15.04 4.43
C VAL A 139 -28.11 -14.83 3.49
N ALA A 140 -28.34 -14.46 2.23
CA ALA A 140 -27.27 -14.14 1.29
C ALA A 140 -26.47 -12.88 1.71
N VAL A 141 -27.16 -11.83 2.19
CA VAL A 141 -26.51 -10.62 2.71
C VAL A 141 -25.81 -10.86 4.06
N ARG A 142 -26.39 -11.69 4.95
CA ARG A 142 -25.75 -12.16 6.20
C ARG A 142 -24.40 -12.83 5.95
N SER A 143 -24.24 -13.54 4.83
CA SER A 143 -22.98 -14.21 4.45
C SER A 143 -21.86 -13.23 4.10
N ASN A 144 -22.20 -12.02 3.61
CA ASN A 144 -21.22 -10.96 3.31
C ASN A 144 -20.79 -10.18 4.56
N LYS A 145 -21.61 -10.13 5.61
CA LYS A 145 -21.22 -9.60 6.94
C LYS A 145 -20.31 -10.59 7.68
N LYS A 146 -20.60 -11.90 7.62
CA LYS A 146 -19.76 -12.97 8.20
C LYS A 146 -18.34 -13.03 7.60
N ARG A 147 -18.15 -12.57 6.36
CA ARG A 147 -16.84 -12.50 5.71
C ARG A 147 -15.96 -11.34 6.18
N ARG A 148 -16.46 -10.43 7.03
CA ARG A 148 -15.72 -9.25 7.53
C ARG A 148 -15.42 -9.25 9.03
N LEU A 149 -15.79 -10.30 9.76
CA LEU A 149 -15.40 -10.47 11.17
C LEU A 149 -15.33 -11.96 11.51
N ASP A 150 -14.16 -12.58 11.30
CA ASP A 150 -13.74 -13.75 12.07
C ASP A 150 -12.22 -13.93 11.95
N SER A 151 -11.49 -13.18 12.78
CA SER A 151 -10.12 -13.53 13.16
C SER A 151 -10.10 -13.51 14.67
N GLN A 152 -10.60 -14.60 15.27
CA GLN A 152 -10.06 -15.30 16.44
C GLN A 152 -11.17 -16.16 17.04
N LEU A 153 -10.97 -17.48 17.01
CA LEU A 153 -10.81 -18.30 18.20
C LEU A 153 -10.58 -19.76 17.80
N ILE A 154 -9.31 -20.17 17.90
CA ILE A 154 -8.95 -21.55 18.20
C ILE A 154 -9.32 -21.77 19.66
N ILE A 155 -10.11 -22.80 19.98
CA ILE A 155 -9.94 -23.51 21.25
C ILE A 155 -9.92 -25.01 20.97
N GLY A 156 -8.73 -25.59 21.13
CA GLY A 156 -8.56 -26.96 21.58
C GLY A 156 -8.04 -26.93 23.01
N SER A 157 -8.94 -27.23 23.95
CA SER A 157 -8.76 -27.78 25.31
C SER A 157 -7.46 -27.53 26.12
N ASN A 158 -7.70 -26.92 27.28
CA ASN A 158 -7.10 -27.17 28.60
C ASN A 158 -5.62 -26.83 28.81
N PHE A 159 -5.33 -25.59 29.19
CA PHE A 159 -4.46 -25.29 30.34
C PHE A 159 -4.88 -23.96 30.98
N LEU A 160 -5.21 -24.02 32.27
CA LEU A 160 -5.47 -22.87 33.15
C LEU A 160 -4.16 -22.12 33.40
N VAL A 161 -4.04 -20.87 32.96
CA VAL A 161 -3.08 -19.91 33.52
C VAL A 161 -3.71 -18.50 33.57
N SER A 162 -3.55 -17.87 34.73
CA SER A 162 -3.92 -16.49 35.11
C SER A 162 -3.47 -15.43 34.08
N PRO A 163 -4.18 -14.29 33.93
CA PRO A 163 -3.86 -13.23 32.96
C PRO A 163 -2.74 -12.30 33.47
N ARG A 164 -1.59 -12.87 33.84
CA ARG A 164 -0.32 -12.16 34.02
C ARG A 164 0.74 -12.95 33.24
N ASP A 165 1.36 -12.28 32.27
CA ASP A 165 2.54 -12.72 31.49
C ASP A 165 2.37 -13.77 30.38
N LEU A 166 1.68 -13.39 29.29
CA LEU A 166 1.95 -13.92 27.93
C LEU A 166 2.17 -12.79 26.91
N ARG A 167 2.83 -11.70 27.33
CA ARG A 167 3.23 -10.60 26.44
C ARG A 167 4.59 -10.81 25.77
N GLU A 168 5.18 -11.99 25.87
CA GLU A 168 6.50 -12.28 25.29
C GLU A 168 6.53 -13.66 24.65
N LYS A 169 6.21 -13.78 23.33
CA LYS A 169 6.93 -14.68 22.39
C LYS A 169 6.47 -14.77 20.92
N TRP A 170 5.41 -14.10 20.44
CA TRP A 170 4.98 -14.27 19.04
C TRP A 170 4.63 -12.91 18.39
N SER A 171 5.69 -12.20 17.98
CA SER A 171 5.78 -10.72 17.88
C SER A 171 5.73 -10.14 16.46
N PHE A 172 5.21 -10.84 15.45
CA PHE A 172 5.30 -10.36 14.06
C PHE A 172 4.12 -9.45 13.65
N PRO A 173 4.34 -8.33 12.94
CA PRO A 173 3.30 -7.50 12.33
C PRO A 173 2.28 -8.26 11.47
N LEU A 174 1.05 -7.74 11.36
CA LEU A 174 0.01 -8.21 10.43
C LEU A 174 0.46 -8.03 8.97
N GLY A 175 0.05 -8.94 8.09
CA GLY A 175 0.47 -8.96 6.68
C GLY A 175 1.75 -9.77 6.43
N LEU A 176 2.56 -10.03 7.47
CA LEU A 176 3.76 -10.86 7.34
C LEU A 176 3.38 -12.35 7.27
N ARG A 177 3.33 -12.85 6.04
CA ARG A 177 3.01 -14.24 5.70
C ARG A 177 3.91 -14.71 4.55
N GLY A 178 4.52 -15.88 4.67
CA GLY A 178 5.39 -16.42 3.62
C GLY A 178 4.60 -16.80 2.36
N LEU A 179 5.28 -16.85 1.22
CA LEU A 179 4.72 -17.30 -0.06
C LEU A 179 5.44 -18.57 -0.51
N ASN A 180 4.71 -19.67 -0.71
CA ASN A 180 5.34 -20.91 -1.17
C ASN A 180 5.97 -20.72 -2.55
N ASN A 181 7.16 -21.27 -2.72
CA ASN A 181 7.78 -21.38 -4.03
C ASN A 181 7.13 -22.55 -4.79
N LEU A 182 6.58 -22.27 -5.97
CA LEU A 182 5.90 -23.25 -6.81
C LEU A 182 6.82 -23.79 -7.92
N GLY A 183 8.15 -23.70 -7.71
CA GLY A 183 9.20 -24.13 -8.63
C GLY A 183 10.25 -23.04 -8.78
N SER A 184 10.00 -22.12 -9.72
CA SER A 184 10.89 -20.99 -10.04
C SER A 184 10.22 -19.65 -9.74
N THR A 185 9.35 -19.57 -8.73
CA THR A 185 8.47 -18.41 -8.54
C THR A 185 8.98 -17.35 -7.56
N CYS A 186 10.26 -17.43 -7.16
CA CYS A 186 10.84 -16.47 -6.21
C CYS A 186 10.82 -15.02 -6.75
N PHE A 187 10.98 -14.83 -8.07
CA PHE A 187 10.86 -13.51 -8.71
C PHE A 187 9.48 -12.88 -8.49
N MET A 188 8.42 -13.68 -8.59
CA MET A 188 7.04 -13.27 -8.34
C MET A 188 6.81 -13.03 -6.85
N ASN A 189 7.22 -13.97 -6.00
CA ASN A 189 7.02 -13.89 -4.56
C ASN A 189 7.67 -12.63 -4.00
N ALA A 190 8.88 -12.29 -4.44
CA ALA A 190 9.59 -11.09 -4.00
C ALA A 190 8.80 -9.80 -4.32
N VAL A 191 8.34 -9.66 -5.56
CA VAL A 191 7.53 -8.50 -5.97
C VAL A 191 6.19 -8.45 -5.24
N LEU A 192 5.52 -9.58 -5.07
CA LEU A 192 4.25 -9.65 -4.34
C LEU A 192 4.41 -9.21 -2.88
N GLN A 193 5.48 -9.64 -2.20
CA GLN A 193 5.78 -9.17 -0.84
C GLN A 193 5.94 -7.64 -0.81
N ALA A 194 6.69 -7.05 -1.75
CA ALA A 194 6.81 -5.60 -1.83
C ALA A 194 5.45 -4.91 -2.06
N LEU A 195 4.64 -5.40 -3.01
CA LEU A 195 3.36 -4.79 -3.38
C LEU A 195 2.29 -4.90 -2.29
N VAL A 196 2.21 -6.04 -1.59
CA VAL A 196 1.25 -6.27 -0.50
C VAL A 196 1.48 -5.29 0.65
N HIS A 197 2.74 -4.90 0.88
CA HIS A 197 3.12 -3.98 1.93
C HIS A 197 3.15 -2.51 1.48
N ALA A 198 2.87 -2.21 0.21
CA ALA A 198 2.72 -0.86 -0.30
C ALA A 198 1.38 -0.24 0.17
N PRO A 199 1.37 0.83 1.00
CA PRO A 199 0.14 1.30 1.63
C PRO A 199 -1.00 1.68 0.67
N PRO A 200 -0.76 2.40 -0.46
CA PRO A 200 -1.82 2.70 -1.42
C PRO A 200 -2.50 1.47 -2.01
N LEU A 201 -1.73 0.43 -2.39
CA LEU A 201 -2.26 -0.80 -2.97
C LEU A 201 -2.98 -1.64 -1.92
N ARG A 202 -2.37 -1.77 -0.74
CA ARG A 202 -2.97 -2.46 0.41
C ARG A 202 -4.34 -1.90 0.73
N ASN A 203 -4.44 -0.58 0.90
CA ASN A 203 -5.70 0.07 1.25
C ASN A 203 -6.75 -0.07 0.12
N PHE A 204 -6.31 -0.08 -1.14
CA PHE A 204 -7.20 -0.25 -2.29
C PHE A 204 -7.89 -1.62 -2.30
N TRP A 205 -7.13 -2.71 -2.11
CA TRP A 205 -7.71 -4.06 -2.05
C TRP A 205 -8.47 -4.33 -0.77
N LEU A 206 -7.92 -3.98 0.40
CA LEU A 206 -8.61 -4.22 1.68
C LEU A 206 -9.90 -3.40 1.85
N SER A 207 -10.06 -2.29 1.11
CA SER A 207 -11.32 -1.53 1.10
C SER A 207 -12.36 -2.05 0.10
N GLY A 208 -12.03 -3.10 -0.68
CA GLY A 208 -12.94 -3.72 -1.65
C GLY A 208 -13.21 -2.86 -2.88
N GLN A 209 -12.26 -2.02 -3.31
CA GLN A 209 -12.43 -1.18 -4.50
C GLN A 209 -12.49 -1.99 -5.82
N HIS A 210 -12.06 -3.25 -5.77
CA HIS A 210 -12.40 -4.26 -6.77
C HIS A 210 -13.03 -5.43 -6.03
N ASP A 211 -14.34 -5.43 -5.97
CA ASP A 211 -15.08 -6.52 -5.36
C ASP A 211 -15.12 -7.71 -6.34
N ARG A 212 -14.45 -8.79 -5.96
CA ARG A 212 -14.40 -10.05 -6.72
C ARG A 212 -15.80 -10.60 -7.01
N ASP A 213 -16.76 -10.38 -6.13
CA ASP A 213 -18.12 -10.93 -6.26
C ASP A 213 -19.00 -10.05 -7.17
N LEU A 214 -18.58 -8.80 -7.43
CA LEU A 214 -19.20 -7.87 -8.39
C LEU A 214 -18.41 -7.73 -9.70
N CYS A 215 -17.34 -8.50 -9.87
CA CYS A 215 -16.46 -8.39 -11.03
C CYS A 215 -17.12 -8.99 -12.29
N SER A 216 -17.37 -8.14 -13.29
CA SER A 216 -18.01 -8.51 -14.55
C SER A 216 -17.25 -9.60 -15.32
N ARG A 217 -15.91 -9.59 -15.29
CA ARG A 217 -15.07 -10.63 -15.91
C ARG A 217 -15.31 -11.99 -15.28
N ARG A 218 -15.39 -12.05 -13.95
CA ARG A 218 -15.65 -13.29 -13.22
C ARG A 218 -17.07 -13.78 -13.45
N ALA A 219 -18.05 -12.87 -13.50
CA ALA A 219 -19.43 -13.18 -13.87
C ALA A 219 -19.53 -13.75 -15.30
N ALA A 220 -18.66 -13.31 -16.21
CA ALA A 220 -18.53 -13.83 -17.57
C ALA A 220 -17.67 -15.11 -17.67
N GLY A 221 -17.23 -15.69 -16.55
CA GLY A 221 -16.37 -16.88 -16.53
C GLY A 221 -14.93 -16.64 -17.00
N LEU A 222 -14.52 -15.38 -17.15
CA LEU A 222 -13.17 -15.00 -17.58
C LEU A 222 -12.24 -14.82 -16.37
N LEU A 223 -10.98 -15.17 -16.56
CA LEU A 223 -9.92 -14.90 -15.58
C LEU A 223 -9.76 -13.39 -15.38
N CYS A 224 -9.49 -13.00 -14.13
CA CYS A 224 -9.29 -11.63 -13.72
C CYS A 224 -8.17 -11.57 -12.68
N LEU A 225 -6.99 -11.15 -13.12
CA LEU A 225 -5.83 -11.04 -12.25
C LEU A 225 -6.07 -10.12 -11.02
N PRO A 226 -6.77 -8.96 -11.14
CA PRO A 226 -7.16 -8.18 -9.97
C PRO A 226 -8.01 -8.91 -8.93
N CYS A 227 -8.84 -9.88 -9.33
CA CYS A 227 -9.57 -10.74 -8.39
C CYS A 227 -8.63 -11.65 -7.61
N ASP A 228 -7.60 -12.20 -8.27
CA ASP A 228 -6.60 -13.05 -7.61
C ASP A 228 -5.72 -12.24 -6.66
N LEU A 229 -5.41 -10.99 -7.02
CA LEU A 229 -4.74 -10.05 -6.12
C LEU A 229 -5.61 -9.74 -4.88
N ASP A 230 -6.90 -9.47 -5.04
CA ASP A 230 -7.81 -9.28 -3.90
C ASP A 230 -7.80 -10.48 -2.93
N VAL A 231 -7.76 -11.70 -3.47
CA VAL A 231 -7.63 -12.94 -2.66
C VAL A 231 -6.29 -12.99 -1.93
N ILE A 232 -5.17 -12.68 -2.61
CA ILE A 232 -3.85 -12.65 -1.99
C ILE A 232 -3.80 -11.62 -0.87
N PHE A 233 -4.21 -10.38 -1.13
CA PHE A 233 -4.20 -9.33 -0.11
C PHE A 233 -5.08 -9.71 1.08
N SER A 234 -6.26 -10.28 0.84
CA SER A 234 -7.11 -10.80 1.92
C SER A 234 -6.45 -11.94 2.70
N ALA A 235 -5.77 -12.86 2.02
CA ALA A 235 -5.08 -14.00 2.65
C ALA A 235 -3.84 -13.61 3.46
N MET A 236 -3.09 -12.60 3.00
CA MET A 236 -1.91 -12.09 3.71
C MET A 236 -2.31 -11.37 5.01
N PHE A 237 -3.47 -10.70 5.02
CA PHE A 237 -3.99 -9.96 6.17
C PHE A 237 -5.06 -10.71 6.99
N SER A 238 -5.28 -12.01 6.74
CA SER A 238 -6.29 -12.81 7.48
C SER A 238 -5.88 -13.13 8.93
N GLY A 239 -4.60 -12.98 9.25
CA GLY A 239 -3.99 -13.40 10.52
C GLY A 239 -3.36 -14.80 10.47
N ASP A 240 -3.65 -15.58 9.42
CA ASP A 240 -3.01 -16.86 9.15
C ASP A 240 -1.54 -16.65 8.73
N ARG A 241 -0.64 -17.41 9.35
CA ARG A 241 0.81 -17.31 9.15
C ARG A 241 1.37 -18.46 8.32
N THR A 242 0.56 -19.46 8.00
CA THR A 242 0.99 -20.56 7.15
C THR A 242 1.39 -20.02 5.78
N PRO A 243 2.48 -20.48 5.16
CA PRO A 243 2.85 -20.00 3.83
C PRO A 243 1.71 -20.12 2.80
N TYR A 244 1.42 -19.05 2.09
CA TYR A 244 0.35 -19.01 1.08
C TYR A 244 0.87 -19.42 -0.29
N SER A 245 0.09 -20.17 -1.05
CA SER A 245 0.45 -20.58 -2.42
C SER A 245 -0.29 -19.73 -3.47
N PRO A 246 0.37 -18.79 -4.15
CA PRO A 246 -0.24 -17.93 -5.16
C PRO A 246 -0.46 -18.62 -6.53
N ALA A 247 -0.93 -19.88 -6.53
CA ALA A 247 -1.06 -20.69 -7.74
C ALA A 247 -2.09 -20.13 -8.73
N HIS A 248 -3.22 -19.62 -8.24
CA HIS A 248 -4.25 -19.00 -9.09
C HIS A 248 -3.73 -17.73 -9.77
N LEU A 249 -3.00 -16.88 -9.04
CA LEU A 249 -2.40 -15.68 -9.62
C LEU A 249 -1.36 -16.06 -10.69
N LEU A 250 -0.49 -17.03 -10.42
CA LEU A 250 0.51 -17.49 -11.38
C LEU A 250 -0.16 -17.96 -12.69
N HIS A 251 -1.23 -18.75 -12.58
CA HIS A 251 -1.98 -19.20 -13.74
C HIS A 251 -2.63 -18.03 -14.51
N SER A 252 -3.29 -17.10 -13.81
CA SER A 252 -3.89 -15.92 -14.43
C SER A 252 -2.85 -15.02 -15.10
N TRP A 253 -1.66 -14.88 -14.50
CA TRP A 253 -0.57 -14.10 -15.08
C TRP A 253 0.01 -14.76 -16.33
N TRP A 254 0.25 -16.09 -16.32
CA TRP A 254 0.69 -16.83 -17.49
C TRP A 254 -0.27 -16.72 -18.68
N GLN A 255 -1.57 -16.66 -18.43
CA GLN A 255 -2.57 -16.45 -19.49
C GLN A 255 -2.52 -15.03 -20.09
N HIS A 256 -2.09 -14.04 -19.31
CA HIS A 256 -1.95 -12.66 -19.78
C HIS A 256 -0.60 -12.44 -20.48
N SER A 257 0.50 -12.89 -19.87
CA SER A 257 1.86 -12.77 -20.38
C SER A 257 2.37 -14.11 -20.89
N THR A 258 1.78 -14.59 -21.98
CA THR A 258 2.06 -15.92 -22.55
C THR A 258 3.53 -16.14 -22.95
N HIS A 259 4.24 -15.07 -23.32
CA HIS A 259 5.68 -15.12 -23.64
C HIS A 259 6.57 -15.40 -22.41
N LEU A 260 6.09 -15.08 -21.20
CA LEU A 260 6.76 -15.34 -19.92
C LEU A 260 6.18 -16.58 -19.21
N ALA A 261 5.23 -17.27 -19.85
CA ALA A 261 4.54 -18.42 -19.29
C ALA A 261 5.38 -19.70 -19.35
N THR A 262 6.53 -19.66 -18.70
CA THR A 262 7.46 -20.79 -18.59
C THR A 262 7.65 -21.17 -17.12
N TYR A 263 8.11 -22.41 -16.89
CA TYR A 263 8.57 -22.85 -15.58
C TYR A 263 9.99 -22.35 -15.26
N GLU A 264 10.58 -21.58 -16.17
CA GLU A 264 11.93 -21.02 -16.04
C GLU A 264 11.94 -19.80 -15.11
N GLN A 265 13.13 -19.44 -14.64
CA GLN A 265 13.32 -18.24 -13.85
C GLN A 265 13.14 -17.01 -14.72
N GLN A 266 12.40 -16.02 -14.21
CA GLN A 266 12.12 -14.76 -14.90
C GLN A 266 12.67 -13.57 -14.11
N ASP A 267 12.74 -12.42 -14.77
CA ASP A 267 13.17 -11.18 -14.15
C ASP A 267 12.06 -10.60 -13.26
N SER A 268 12.42 -10.22 -12.02
CA SER A 268 11.43 -9.65 -11.08
C SER A 268 10.95 -8.25 -11.49
N HIS A 269 11.78 -7.45 -12.16
CA HIS A 269 11.37 -6.15 -12.69
C HIS A 269 10.39 -6.31 -13.85
N GLU A 270 10.64 -7.25 -14.77
CA GLU A 270 9.72 -7.54 -15.87
C GLU A 270 8.35 -8.04 -15.36
N PHE A 271 8.36 -8.94 -14.37
CA PHE A 271 7.13 -9.37 -13.70
C PHE A 271 6.39 -8.19 -13.04
N PHE A 272 7.11 -7.30 -12.36
CA PHE A 272 6.52 -6.11 -11.73
C PHE A 272 5.81 -5.20 -12.76
N ILE A 273 6.46 -4.89 -13.88
CA ILE A 273 5.87 -4.05 -14.93
C ILE A 273 4.66 -4.75 -15.56
N SER A 274 4.81 -6.02 -15.97
CA SER A 274 3.73 -6.83 -16.54
C SER A 274 2.50 -6.90 -15.63
N LEU A 275 2.71 -7.08 -14.32
CA LEU A 275 1.64 -7.13 -13.33
C LEU A 275 0.89 -5.79 -13.24
N LEU A 276 1.62 -4.67 -13.20
CA LEU A 276 1.05 -3.33 -13.12
C LEU A 276 0.25 -2.95 -14.38
N ASP A 277 0.74 -3.35 -15.55
CA ASP A 277 0.04 -3.20 -16.84
C ASP A 277 -1.25 -4.02 -16.87
N CYS A 278 -1.21 -5.27 -16.39
CA CYS A 278 -2.40 -6.11 -16.29
C CYS A 278 -3.48 -5.50 -15.37
N ILE A 279 -3.08 -4.89 -14.24
CA ILE A 279 -3.99 -4.16 -13.36
C ILE A 279 -4.58 -2.94 -14.08
N HIS A 280 -3.75 -2.19 -14.81
CA HIS A 280 -4.18 -1.03 -15.58
C HIS A 280 -5.20 -1.41 -16.66
N GLU A 281 -4.94 -2.43 -17.47
CA GLU A 281 -5.84 -2.85 -18.55
C GLU A 281 -7.22 -3.31 -18.04
N ASN A 282 -7.25 -4.00 -16.90
CA ASN A 282 -8.48 -4.51 -16.31
C ASN A 282 -9.31 -3.43 -15.61
N GLN A 283 -8.68 -2.36 -15.09
CA GLN A 283 -9.40 -1.26 -14.44
C GLN A 283 -9.71 -0.10 -15.40
N GLY A 284 -8.81 0.22 -16.33
CA GLY A 284 -8.91 1.34 -17.25
C GLY A 284 -10.09 1.22 -18.21
N LYS A 285 -10.43 0.00 -18.64
CA LYS A 285 -11.57 -0.24 -19.55
C LYS A 285 -12.94 -0.02 -18.90
N SER A 286 -13.05 -0.09 -17.57
CA SER A 286 -14.36 0.04 -16.87
C SER A 286 -14.74 1.48 -16.51
N LYS A 287 -13.82 2.46 -16.58
CA LYS A 287 -14.06 3.85 -16.14
C LYS A 287 -13.81 4.94 -17.21
N CYS A 288 -13.23 4.62 -18.36
CA CYS A 288 -12.94 5.59 -19.43
C CYS A 288 -14.05 5.65 -20.49
N LEU A 289 -15.28 6.00 -20.08
CA LEU A 289 -16.38 6.35 -21.00
C LEU A 289 -16.41 7.85 -21.36
N TYR A 290 -15.51 8.66 -20.81
CA TYR A 290 -15.33 10.06 -21.19
C TYR A 290 -13.91 10.25 -21.71
N LYS A 291 -13.83 10.42 -23.04
CA LYS A 291 -12.67 11.03 -23.71
C LYS A 291 -12.52 12.47 -23.17
N ASP A 292 -11.27 12.91 -23.02
CA ASP A 292 -10.82 14.30 -22.76
C ASP A 292 -10.26 14.67 -21.38
N HIS A 293 -9.90 13.71 -20.51
CA HIS A 293 -8.95 13.98 -19.42
C HIS A 293 -7.73 13.06 -19.51
N GLU A 294 -6.55 13.66 -19.71
CA GLU A 294 -5.27 13.04 -20.05
C GLU A 294 -4.63 12.14 -18.97
N GLU A 295 -5.32 11.84 -17.86
CA GLU A 295 -4.72 11.08 -16.75
C GLU A 295 -5.58 9.88 -16.32
N CYS A 296 -5.00 8.68 -16.46
CA CYS A 296 -5.62 7.44 -16.02
C CYS A 296 -5.76 7.39 -14.48
N GLN A 297 -6.97 7.08 -13.99
CA GLN A 297 -7.28 7.01 -12.56
C GLN A 297 -7.16 5.61 -11.92
N CYS A 298 -6.54 4.64 -12.60
CA CYS A 298 -6.35 3.30 -12.02
C CYS A 298 -5.40 3.34 -10.81
N ILE A 299 -5.48 2.33 -9.94
CA ILE A 299 -4.62 2.28 -8.74
C ILE A 299 -3.12 2.31 -9.08
N THR A 300 -2.72 1.67 -10.18
CA THR A 300 -1.34 1.64 -10.67
C THR A 300 -0.83 3.06 -10.93
N HIS A 301 -1.51 3.82 -11.78
CA HIS A 301 -1.07 5.17 -12.12
C HIS A 301 -1.19 6.13 -10.94
N ARG A 302 -2.22 5.99 -10.09
CA ARG A 302 -2.34 6.81 -8.87
C ARG A 302 -1.22 6.56 -7.85
N ALA A 303 -0.67 5.35 -7.81
CA ALA A 303 0.35 4.97 -6.84
C ALA A 303 1.77 5.21 -7.37
N PHE A 304 2.07 4.74 -8.59
CA PHE A 304 3.43 4.68 -9.14
C PHE A 304 3.70 5.67 -10.28
N SER A 305 2.69 6.31 -10.87
CA SER A 305 2.93 7.21 -12.01
C SER A 305 3.60 8.51 -11.57
N GLY A 306 4.79 8.76 -12.13
CA GLY A 306 5.44 10.05 -12.13
C GLY A 306 5.52 10.63 -13.54
N LEU A 307 6.10 11.82 -13.65
CA LEU A 307 6.35 12.49 -14.93
C LEU A 307 7.81 12.96 -15.00
N LEU A 308 8.54 12.50 -16.01
CA LEU A 308 9.86 13.01 -16.36
C LEU A 308 9.73 14.20 -17.31
N ARG A 309 10.73 15.07 -17.25
CA ARG A 309 10.95 16.17 -18.19
C ARG A 309 12.30 15.96 -18.86
N SER A 310 12.29 15.81 -20.18
CA SER A 310 13.48 15.70 -21.02
C SER A 310 13.71 17.02 -21.72
N ASP A 311 14.79 17.71 -21.35
CA ASP A 311 15.22 18.95 -21.99
C ASP A 311 16.34 18.66 -23.00
N VAL A 312 16.15 19.10 -24.24
CA VAL A 312 17.15 19.05 -25.30
C VAL A 312 17.55 20.47 -25.66
N THR A 313 18.74 20.88 -25.24
CA THR A 313 19.27 22.23 -25.44
C THR A 313 20.31 22.24 -26.55
N CYS A 314 20.13 23.10 -27.55
CA CYS A 314 21.13 23.36 -28.58
C CYS A 314 22.35 24.06 -27.97
N THR A 315 23.53 23.52 -28.18
CA THR A 315 24.78 24.07 -27.60
C THR A 315 25.23 25.38 -28.26
N THR A 316 24.74 25.67 -29.46
CA THR A 316 25.11 26.90 -30.22
C THR A 316 24.21 28.08 -29.88
N CYS A 317 22.88 27.91 -29.93
CA CYS A 317 21.93 29.01 -29.75
C CYS A 317 21.21 29.00 -28.39
N GLY A 318 21.33 27.93 -27.59
CA GLY A 318 20.67 27.81 -26.29
C GLY A 318 19.16 27.50 -26.33
N SER A 319 18.55 27.41 -27.52
CA SER A 319 17.15 27.00 -27.67
C SER A 319 16.93 25.60 -27.08
N THR A 320 15.89 25.45 -26.26
CA THR A 320 15.58 24.20 -25.55
C THR A 320 14.22 23.66 -25.94
N SER A 321 14.18 22.41 -26.39
CA SER A 321 12.95 21.65 -26.60
C SER A 321 12.68 20.77 -25.37
N THR A 322 11.44 20.77 -24.87
CA THR A 322 11.04 20.03 -23.68
C THR A 322 10.01 18.97 -24.05
N THR A 323 10.22 17.73 -23.63
CA THR A 323 9.23 16.64 -23.73
C THR A 323 8.92 16.08 -22.35
N TYR A 324 7.69 15.58 -22.17
CA TYR A 324 7.21 15.02 -20.91
C TYR A 324 6.89 13.54 -21.07
N ASP A 325 7.56 12.70 -20.28
CA ASP A 325 7.47 11.25 -20.40
C ASP A 325 6.95 10.65 -19.08
N PRO A 326 5.78 9.99 -19.06
CA PRO A 326 5.28 9.33 -17.86
C PRO A 326 6.17 8.13 -17.52
N PHE A 327 6.33 7.84 -16.22
CA PHE A 327 7.09 6.68 -15.75
C PHE A 327 6.38 5.98 -14.58
N ILE A 328 6.64 4.67 -14.43
CA ILE A 328 6.21 3.83 -13.29
C ILE A 328 7.39 3.48 -12.38
N ASP A 329 8.57 3.32 -12.97
CA ASP A 329 9.84 3.09 -12.30
C ASP A 329 10.95 3.95 -12.91
N ILE A 330 12.08 4.04 -12.21
CA ILE A 330 13.31 4.63 -12.75
C ILE A 330 14.39 3.56 -12.70
N SER A 331 14.88 3.17 -13.88
CA SER A 331 15.97 2.21 -14.02
C SER A 331 17.33 2.93 -14.05
N LEU A 332 18.10 2.75 -12.98
CA LEU A 332 19.38 3.42 -12.70
C LEU A 332 20.58 2.60 -13.16
N THR A 333 21.54 3.27 -13.78
CA THR A 333 22.84 2.69 -14.14
C THR A 333 23.79 2.80 -12.96
N LEU A 334 24.50 1.71 -12.63
CA LEU A 334 25.58 1.73 -11.65
C LEU A 334 26.80 2.42 -12.26
N ASP A 335 27.15 3.58 -11.72
CA ASP A 335 28.44 4.21 -12.04
C ASP A 335 29.54 3.46 -11.28
N SER A 336 30.07 2.41 -11.89
CA SER A 336 31.33 1.83 -11.45
C SER A 336 32.38 2.90 -11.76
N ALA A 337 33.04 3.48 -10.76
CA ALA A 337 34.04 4.56 -10.81
C ALA A 337 35.17 4.36 -11.87
N LYS A 338 34.78 4.35 -13.15
CA LYS A 338 35.56 4.04 -14.35
C LYS A 338 35.21 5.03 -15.47
N GLY A 339 34.45 6.07 -15.17
CA GLY A 339 34.17 7.20 -16.05
C GLY A 339 35.30 8.25 -16.13
N LEU A 340 36.43 8.05 -15.45
CA LEU A 340 37.64 8.82 -15.76
C LEU A 340 38.24 8.27 -17.06
N SER A 341 38.31 9.13 -18.07
CA SER A 341 38.97 8.82 -19.33
C SER A 341 40.40 8.29 -19.07
N PRO A 342 40.91 7.31 -19.83
CA PRO A 342 42.31 6.87 -19.72
C PRO A 342 43.34 7.98 -20.02
N ALA A 343 42.88 9.13 -20.51
CA ALA A 343 43.72 10.26 -20.89
C ALA A 343 44.11 11.15 -19.69
N ASP A 344 43.29 11.23 -18.65
CA ASP A 344 43.54 12.14 -17.51
C ASP A 344 44.44 11.53 -16.42
N CYS A 345 44.61 10.21 -16.40
CA CYS A 345 45.46 9.52 -15.42
C CYS A 345 46.97 9.50 -15.77
N ARG A 346 47.40 10.14 -16.88
CA ARG A 346 48.82 10.12 -17.30
C ARG A 346 49.66 11.31 -16.84
N LYS A 347 49.11 12.28 -16.11
CA LYS A 347 49.86 13.51 -15.73
C LYS A 347 50.30 13.66 -14.28
N ASN A 348 49.98 12.75 -13.36
CA ASN A 348 50.48 12.85 -11.99
C ASN A 348 51.06 11.53 -11.48
N ARG A 349 52.36 11.30 -11.79
CA ARG A 349 53.16 10.21 -11.21
C ARG A 349 54.24 10.68 -10.23
N ASN A 350 54.29 11.97 -9.90
CA ASN A 350 55.27 12.51 -8.94
C ASN A 350 54.59 13.25 -7.78
N SER A 351 53.90 12.52 -6.90
CA SER A 351 53.71 12.89 -5.49
C SER A 351 53.13 11.71 -4.73
N GLY A 352 53.86 11.22 -3.72
CA GLY A 352 53.46 10.09 -2.89
C GLY A 352 52.31 10.43 -1.94
N GLU A 353 51.07 10.27 -2.41
CA GLU A 353 49.87 10.31 -1.58
C GLU A 353 49.17 8.93 -1.50
N PRO A 354 48.45 8.65 -0.40
CA PRO A 354 47.96 7.32 -0.08
C PRO A 354 46.90 6.87 -1.08
N SER A 355 46.92 5.58 -1.40
CA SER A 355 45.94 4.84 -2.19
C SER A 355 44.49 5.30 -1.94
N VAL A 356 43.93 6.04 -2.89
CA VAL A 356 42.50 6.40 -2.92
C VAL A 356 41.70 5.10 -3.06
N LYS A 357 40.98 4.71 -2.00
CA LYS A 357 40.01 3.60 -2.04
C LYS A 357 39.04 3.85 -3.19
N PRO A 358 38.66 2.84 -3.99
CA PRO A 358 37.68 3.03 -5.06
C PRO A 358 36.40 3.62 -4.45
N ALA A 359 35.97 4.77 -4.97
CA ALA A 359 34.79 5.47 -4.50
C ALA A 359 33.59 4.51 -4.53
N MET A 360 32.94 4.31 -3.39
CA MET A 360 31.78 3.42 -3.29
C MET A 360 30.62 4.00 -4.10
N ALA A 361 29.91 3.15 -4.86
CA ALA A 361 28.72 3.57 -5.58
C ALA A 361 27.59 3.89 -4.58
N THR A 362 26.94 5.03 -4.76
CA THR A 362 25.82 5.49 -3.92
C THR A 362 24.56 5.71 -4.76
N LEU A 363 23.38 5.51 -4.17
CA LEU A 363 22.11 5.75 -4.85
C LEU A 363 21.97 7.20 -5.30
N SER A 364 22.41 8.14 -4.45
CA SER A 364 22.45 9.56 -4.79
C SER A 364 23.34 9.82 -6.01
N GLY A 365 24.52 9.18 -6.09
CA GLY A 365 25.38 9.26 -7.27
C GLY A 365 24.73 8.69 -8.54
N CYS A 366 23.97 7.59 -8.43
CA CYS A 366 23.20 7.04 -9.55
C CYS A 366 22.08 8.00 -10.01
N LEU A 367 21.40 8.68 -9.09
CA LEU A 367 20.37 9.67 -9.40
C LEU A 367 20.96 10.97 -9.98
N ASP A 368 22.13 11.39 -9.48
CA ASP A 368 22.91 12.49 -10.05
C ASP A 368 23.31 12.15 -11.47
N PHE A 369 23.79 10.94 -11.73
CA PHE A 369 24.12 10.45 -13.06
C PHE A 369 22.89 10.42 -13.98
N PHE A 370 21.75 9.92 -13.49
CA PHE A 370 20.49 9.89 -14.24
C PHE A 370 19.99 11.29 -14.64
N THR A 371 20.17 12.28 -13.77
CA THR A 371 19.72 13.66 -14.01
C THR A 371 20.80 14.59 -14.56
N ARG A 372 21.99 14.06 -14.84
CA ARG A 372 23.11 14.82 -15.39
C ARG A 372 22.82 15.22 -16.84
N SER A 373 23.26 16.41 -17.22
CA SER A 373 23.26 16.81 -18.63
C SER A 373 24.36 16.06 -19.39
N GLU A 374 23.99 15.38 -20.46
CA GLU A 374 24.89 14.67 -21.37
C GLU A 374 24.88 15.33 -22.76
N LYS A 375 26.05 15.38 -23.40
CA LYS A 375 26.13 15.79 -24.81
C LYS A 375 25.78 14.60 -25.69
N LEU A 376 24.87 14.80 -26.63
CA LEU A 376 24.58 13.79 -27.63
C LEU A 376 25.84 13.54 -28.48
N GLY A 377 26.05 12.29 -28.89
CA GLY A 377 27.23 11.90 -29.67
C GLY A 377 27.34 12.65 -31.00
N PRO A 378 28.53 12.68 -31.63
CA PRO A 378 28.75 13.40 -32.89
C PRO A 378 27.85 12.93 -34.03
N ASP A 379 27.37 11.69 -33.95
CA ASP A 379 26.47 11.07 -34.94
C ASP A 379 24.98 11.36 -34.69
N GLN A 380 24.64 11.96 -33.54
CA GLN A 380 23.27 12.24 -33.09
C GLN A 380 22.92 13.74 -33.13
N LYS A 381 23.39 14.46 -34.15
CA LYS A 381 23.07 15.89 -34.33
C LYS A 381 21.59 16.08 -34.63
N LEU A 382 20.94 16.98 -33.87
CA LEU A 382 19.51 17.26 -33.99
C LEU A 382 19.27 18.52 -34.81
N ASN A 383 18.20 18.54 -35.59
CA ASN A 383 17.83 19.72 -36.36
C ASN A 383 17.29 20.81 -35.43
N CYS A 384 18.02 21.91 -35.29
CA CYS A 384 17.62 22.99 -34.42
C CYS A 384 16.68 23.94 -35.18
N GLN A 385 15.43 24.10 -34.72
CA GLN A 385 14.45 25.00 -35.34
C GLN A 385 14.91 26.46 -35.39
N SER A 386 15.64 26.91 -34.38
CA SER A 386 16.16 28.29 -34.31
C SER A 386 17.38 28.52 -35.20
N CYS A 387 18.18 27.49 -35.48
CA CYS A 387 19.35 27.61 -36.37
C CYS A 387 19.06 27.19 -37.81
N GLY A 388 17.99 26.42 -38.06
CA GLY A 388 17.64 25.87 -39.37
C GLY A 388 18.53 24.71 -39.84
N GLU A 389 19.41 24.16 -38.99
CA GLU A 389 20.37 23.12 -39.37
C GLU A 389 20.68 22.13 -38.23
N LYS A 390 21.37 21.03 -38.56
CA LYS A 390 21.78 20.01 -37.60
C LYS A 390 22.88 20.52 -36.67
N ARG A 391 22.58 20.63 -35.39
CA ARG A 391 23.50 21.11 -34.34
C ARG A 391 23.76 20.04 -33.29
N GLU A 392 24.86 20.23 -32.57
CA GLU A 392 25.14 19.46 -31.36
C GLU A 392 24.24 19.96 -30.23
N SER A 393 23.61 19.01 -29.56
CA SER A 393 22.67 19.29 -28.48
C SER A 393 23.06 18.52 -27.22
N SER A 394 22.76 19.10 -26.08
CA SER A 394 22.82 18.43 -24.78
C SER A 394 21.43 17.99 -24.37
N LYS A 395 21.30 16.76 -23.87
CA LYS A 395 20.07 16.22 -23.29
C LYS A 395 20.19 16.19 -21.78
N GLN A 396 19.11 16.47 -21.07
CA GLN A 396 19.04 16.30 -19.61
C GLN A 396 17.67 15.82 -19.19
N MET A 397 17.64 14.80 -18.33
CA MET A 397 16.43 14.30 -17.70
C MET A 397 16.25 14.95 -16.31
N SER A 398 15.01 15.27 -15.95
CA SER A 398 14.64 15.74 -14.61
C SER A 398 13.25 15.23 -14.23
N ILE A 399 12.91 15.26 -12.94
CA ILE A 399 11.60 14.78 -12.48
C ILE A 399 10.64 15.97 -12.34
N ARG A 400 9.57 15.98 -13.13
CA ARG A 400 8.52 17.02 -13.07
C ARG A 400 7.49 16.73 -11.99
N ARG A 401 7.06 15.46 -11.89
CA ARG A 401 6.08 14.99 -10.90
C ARG A 401 6.56 13.69 -10.27
N LEU A 402 6.58 13.66 -8.93
CA LEU A 402 6.94 12.48 -8.14
C LEU A 402 5.70 11.60 -7.88
N PRO A 403 5.84 10.27 -7.93
CA PRO A 403 4.78 9.33 -7.56
C PRO A 403 4.61 9.22 -6.04
N LEU A 404 3.51 8.63 -5.57
CA LEU A 404 3.33 8.31 -4.14
C LEU A 404 4.26 7.17 -3.69
N LEU A 405 4.50 6.22 -4.60
CA LEU A 405 5.44 5.12 -4.46
C LEU A 405 6.48 5.22 -5.57
N LEU A 406 7.75 5.28 -5.19
CA LEU A 406 8.87 5.34 -6.10
C LEU A 406 9.53 3.95 -6.16
N CYS A 407 9.55 3.36 -7.36
CA CYS A 407 10.29 2.12 -7.64
C CYS A 407 11.58 2.49 -8.37
N LEU A 408 12.73 2.14 -7.78
CA LEU A 408 14.04 2.28 -8.40
C LEU A 408 14.60 0.91 -8.74
N HIS A 409 14.85 0.67 -10.02
CA HIS A 409 15.44 -0.58 -10.52
C HIS A 409 16.93 -0.34 -10.80
N VAL A 410 17.80 -1.22 -10.31
CA VAL A 410 19.25 -1.12 -10.51
C VAL A 410 19.68 -2.01 -11.66
N LYS A 411 20.14 -1.43 -12.77
CA LYS A 411 20.62 -2.16 -13.95
C LYS A 411 21.93 -2.88 -13.63
N ARG A 412 21.85 -4.14 -13.20
CA ARG A 412 22.99 -4.99 -12.81
C ARG A 412 23.52 -5.88 -13.93
N PHE A 413 23.35 -5.51 -15.19
CA PHE A 413 23.84 -6.28 -16.32
C PHE A 413 24.65 -5.40 -17.26
N GLU A 414 25.81 -5.91 -17.66
CA GLU A 414 26.66 -5.30 -18.67
C GLU A 414 26.75 -6.26 -19.86
N HIS A 415 26.40 -5.77 -21.05
CA HIS A 415 26.55 -6.52 -22.30
C HIS A 415 27.86 -6.12 -22.96
N SER A 416 28.81 -7.05 -23.03
CA SER A 416 30.04 -6.84 -23.78
C SER A 416 29.84 -7.25 -25.23
N LEU A 417 29.68 -6.25 -26.13
CA LEU A 417 29.58 -6.49 -27.58
C LEU A 417 30.83 -7.21 -28.14
N THR A 418 31.99 -6.97 -27.55
CA THR A 418 33.26 -7.59 -27.97
C THR A 418 33.39 -9.05 -27.55
N ARG A 419 32.79 -9.45 -26.43
CA ARG A 419 32.84 -10.85 -25.94
C ARG A 419 31.58 -11.65 -26.21
N LYS A 420 30.51 -11.02 -26.71
CA LYS A 420 29.15 -11.59 -26.84
C LYS A 420 28.67 -12.26 -25.54
N THR A 421 29.14 -11.78 -24.40
CA THR A 421 28.74 -12.28 -23.08
C THR A 421 28.13 -11.16 -22.26
N SER A 422 27.10 -11.53 -21.50
CA SER A 422 26.46 -10.67 -20.52
C SER A 422 27.05 -11.02 -19.15
N ARG A 423 27.35 -10.00 -18.34
CA ARG A 423 27.89 -10.20 -16.98
C ARG A 423 27.03 -9.48 -15.95
N LYS A 424 26.79 -10.13 -14.80
CA LYS A 424 26.18 -9.51 -13.64
C LYS A 424 27.15 -8.52 -12.98
N ILE A 425 26.64 -7.35 -12.61
CA ILE A 425 27.34 -6.34 -11.83
C ILE A 425 26.98 -6.55 -10.35
N ASP A 426 27.86 -7.27 -9.66
CA ASP A 426 27.76 -7.55 -8.22
C ASP A 426 28.35 -6.41 -7.36
N SER A 427 28.54 -5.21 -7.92
CA SER A 427 29.07 -4.09 -7.16
C SER A 427 28.07 -3.65 -6.10
N TYR A 428 28.57 -3.47 -4.88
CA TYR A 428 27.81 -2.91 -3.77
C TYR A 428 27.29 -1.51 -4.12
N LEU A 429 26.01 -1.25 -3.81
CA LEU A 429 25.37 0.05 -3.94
C LEU A 429 24.89 0.49 -2.57
N GLN A 430 25.42 1.59 -2.05
CA GLN A 430 24.92 2.17 -0.82
C GLN A 430 23.62 2.95 -1.10
N TYR A 431 22.54 2.63 -0.38
CA TYR A 431 21.27 3.34 -0.47
C TYR A 431 20.79 3.81 0.92
N PRO A 432 20.21 5.02 1.04
CA PRO A 432 19.72 5.54 2.30
C PRO A 432 18.30 5.02 2.60
N PHE A 433 17.93 4.90 3.87
CA PHE A 433 16.54 4.52 4.21
C PHE A 433 15.55 5.68 4.09
N ARG A 434 16.06 6.92 4.09
CA ARG A 434 15.33 8.15 3.78
C ARG A 434 15.97 8.81 2.58
N LEU A 435 15.17 9.13 1.57
CA LEU A 435 15.63 9.66 0.29
C LEU A 435 14.94 10.99 0.01
N ASN A 436 15.73 12.05 -0.11
CA ASN A 436 15.24 13.35 -0.54
C ASN A 436 15.37 13.46 -2.07
N MET A 437 14.23 13.58 -2.75
CA MET A 437 14.17 13.69 -4.21
C MET A 437 14.20 15.15 -4.72
N SER A 438 14.17 16.14 -3.84
CA SER A 438 14.15 17.57 -4.18
C SER A 438 15.28 17.98 -5.14
N PRO A 439 16.54 17.51 -5.00
CA PRO A 439 17.63 17.90 -5.92
C PRO A 439 17.39 17.50 -7.37
N TYR A 440 16.60 16.46 -7.60
CA TYR A 440 16.35 15.83 -8.91
C TYR A 440 15.10 16.39 -9.62
N LEU A 441 14.36 17.27 -8.94
CA LEU A 441 13.17 17.91 -9.49
C LEU A 441 13.55 18.94 -10.56
N SER A 442 12.72 19.05 -11.60
CA SER A 442 12.87 20.03 -12.67
C SER A 442 12.95 21.45 -12.12
N SER A 443 12.12 21.80 -11.13
CA SER A 443 12.12 23.12 -10.48
C SER A 443 13.47 23.45 -9.85
N SER A 444 14.07 22.50 -9.14
CA SER A 444 15.38 22.64 -8.49
C SER A 444 16.52 22.76 -9.51
N ILE A 445 16.51 21.91 -10.55
CA ILE A 445 17.56 21.87 -11.58
C ILE A 445 17.52 23.15 -12.43
N ILE A 446 16.33 23.61 -12.81
CA ILE A 446 16.14 24.84 -13.61
C ILE A 446 16.45 26.07 -12.76
N GLY A 447 15.99 26.10 -11.50
CA GLY A 447 16.28 27.18 -10.56
C GLY A 447 17.78 27.38 -10.33
N LYS A 448 18.56 26.29 -10.23
CA LYS A 448 20.03 26.36 -10.16
C LYS A 448 20.67 26.92 -11.43
N ARG A 449 20.11 26.62 -12.61
CA ARG A 449 20.68 27.04 -13.92
C ARG A 449 20.39 28.49 -14.27
N PHE A 450 19.18 28.97 -14.01
CA PHE A 450 18.72 30.27 -14.50
C PHE A 450 18.37 31.28 -13.39
N GLY A 451 18.50 30.87 -12.12
CA GLY A 451 18.03 31.66 -10.98
C GLY A 451 16.50 31.81 -10.96
N ASN A 452 15.97 32.54 -9.97
CA ASN A 452 14.52 32.73 -9.79
C ASN A 452 13.86 33.65 -10.86
N ARG A 453 14.51 33.89 -12.01
CA ARG A 453 14.11 34.94 -12.96
C ARG A 453 13.24 34.45 -14.14
N ILE A 454 12.91 33.15 -14.24
CA ILE A 454 12.22 32.59 -15.41
C ILE A 454 11.11 31.59 -15.00
N PHE A 455 10.05 32.05 -14.34
CA PHE A 455 8.83 31.25 -14.22
C PHE A 455 7.58 32.11 -14.51
N ALA A 456 7.40 32.43 -15.79
CA ALA A 456 6.14 32.95 -16.33
C ALA A 456 5.85 32.45 -17.75
N PHE A 457 6.47 31.34 -18.19
CA PHE A 457 6.25 30.77 -19.52
C PHE A 457 6.10 29.26 -19.42
N ASP A 458 4.94 28.85 -18.91
CA ASP A 458 4.15 27.72 -19.41
C ASP A 458 2.80 27.85 -18.70
N GLY A 459 1.79 28.26 -19.46
CA GLY A 459 0.43 28.48 -18.97
C GLY A 459 -0.20 27.20 -18.43
N GLU A 460 -1.10 27.42 -17.48
CA GLU A 460 -2.05 26.49 -16.87
C GLU A 460 -1.51 25.57 -15.75
N GLY A 461 -1.89 25.92 -14.52
CA GLY A 461 -1.73 25.11 -13.31
C GLY A 461 -1.31 25.97 -12.13
N GLU A 462 -2.25 26.28 -11.25
CA GLU A 462 -2.07 26.99 -9.97
C GLU A 462 -0.73 26.68 -9.28
N TYR A 463 0.20 27.63 -9.33
CA TYR A 463 1.34 27.65 -8.43
C TYR A 463 0.85 28.19 -7.09
N ASP A 464 0.48 27.28 -6.17
CA ASP A 464 0.43 27.63 -4.76
C ASP A 464 1.88 27.90 -4.30
N GLY A 465 2.21 29.20 -4.24
CA GLY A 465 3.48 29.74 -3.75
C GLY A 465 3.65 29.59 -2.24
N SER A 466 3.28 28.43 -1.68
CA SER A 466 3.58 28.08 -0.30
C SER A 466 4.85 27.23 -0.27
N SER A 467 5.70 27.51 0.70
CA SER A 467 6.92 26.79 1.10
C SER A 467 6.69 25.33 1.55
N SER A 468 5.67 24.66 1.01
CA SER A 468 5.15 23.35 1.42
C SER A 468 5.60 22.16 0.54
N SER A 469 6.20 22.44 -0.63
CA SER A 469 6.61 21.41 -1.61
C SER A 469 7.78 20.52 -1.16
N SER A 470 8.59 20.97 -0.19
CA SER A 470 9.71 20.20 0.37
C SER A 470 9.26 18.91 1.06
N SER A 471 8.13 18.93 1.77
CA SER A 471 7.59 17.76 2.49
C SER A 471 7.11 16.63 1.57
N SER A 472 6.84 16.93 0.31
CA SER A 472 6.32 15.97 -0.68
C SER A 472 7.41 15.19 -1.41
N ALA A 473 8.66 15.62 -1.28
CA ALA A 473 9.83 15.04 -1.92
C ALA A 473 10.67 14.14 -0.99
N GLU A 474 10.27 14.00 0.27
CA GLU A 474 10.87 13.08 1.23
C GLU A 474 10.22 11.70 1.12
N PHE A 475 11.06 10.69 0.94
CA PHE A 475 10.67 9.31 0.79
C PHE A 475 11.33 8.44 1.85
N GLU A 476 10.62 7.41 2.29
CA GLU A 476 11.15 6.39 3.18
C GLU A 476 11.02 5.00 2.53
N ILE A 477 12.08 4.22 2.64
CA ILE A 477 12.15 2.87 2.09
C ILE A 477 11.25 1.93 2.90
N PHE A 478 10.51 1.08 2.21
CA PHE A 478 9.68 0.07 2.86
C PHE A 478 9.90 -1.34 2.33
N ALA A 479 10.49 -1.50 1.14
CA ALA A 479 10.89 -2.81 0.62
C ALA A 479 12.18 -2.73 -0.22
N VAL A 480 12.99 -3.78 -0.13
CA VAL A 480 14.18 -4.00 -0.96
C VAL A 480 14.12 -5.40 -1.53
N VAL A 481 14.14 -5.53 -2.85
CA VAL A 481 14.28 -6.82 -3.53
C VAL A 481 15.73 -7.02 -3.89
N THR A 482 16.29 -8.18 -3.56
CA THR A 482 17.67 -8.56 -3.86
C THR A 482 17.71 -9.78 -4.77
N HIS A 483 18.77 -9.88 -5.57
CA HIS A 483 19.01 -11.03 -6.43
C HIS A 483 20.38 -11.63 -6.16
N SER A 484 20.41 -12.85 -5.63
CA SER A 484 21.64 -13.64 -5.45
C SER A 484 21.79 -14.66 -6.57
N GLY A 485 23.00 -14.82 -7.11
CA GLY A 485 23.27 -15.77 -8.20
C GLY A 485 23.78 -15.09 -9.48
N MET A 486 23.77 -15.85 -10.58
CA MET A 486 24.21 -15.47 -11.92
C MET A 486 23.04 -14.85 -12.73
N LEU A 487 23.31 -14.24 -13.88
CA LEU A 487 22.26 -13.64 -14.72
C LEU A 487 21.19 -14.64 -15.18
N ALA A 488 21.59 -15.88 -15.49
CA ALA A 488 20.71 -16.92 -15.99
C ALA A 488 20.15 -17.84 -14.89
N SER A 489 20.67 -17.71 -13.67
CA SER A 489 20.19 -18.50 -12.54
C SER A 489 20.43 -17.80 -11.22
N GLY A 490 19.37 -17.63 -10.42
CA GLY A 490 19.50 -17.00 -9.12
C GLY A 490 18.27 -17.15 -8.26
N HIS A 491 18.22 -16.33 -7.22
CA HIS A 491 17.17 -16.35 -6.22
C HIS A 491 16.83 -14.93 -5.78
N TYR A 492 15.53 -14.64 -5.75
CA TYR A 492 15.01 -13.34 -5.32
C TYR A 492 14.49 -13.42 -3.89
N VAL A 493 14.85 -12.42 -3.10
CA VAL A 493 14.44 -12.28 -1.70
C VAL A 493 14.00 -10.84 -1.49
N THR A 494 13.02 -10.62 -0.60
CA THR A 494 12.55 -9.28 -0.24
C THR A 494 12.84 -8.98 1.22
N TYR A 495 13.40 -7.81 1.50
CA TYR A 495 13.49 -7.23 2.83
C TYR A 495 12.39 -6.19 2.99
N LEU A 496 11.53 -6.36 3.99
CA LEU A 496 10.41 -5.47 4.29
C LEU A 496 10.68 -4.68 5.57
N ARG A 497 10.39 -3.39 5.56
CA ARG A 497 10.47 -2.54 6.75
C ARG A 497 9.08 -2.28 7.30
N LEU A 498 8.79 -2.78 8.51
CA LEU A 498 7.50 -2.60 9.17
C LEU A 498 7.71 -2.14 10.61
N LYS A 499 7.10 -1.01 10.97
CA LYS A 499 7.21 -0.41 12.32
C LYS A 499 8.67 -0.23 12.79
N GLY A 500 9.57 0.10 11.86
CA GLY A 500 10.99 0.30 12.15
C GLY A 500 11.84 -0.97 12.17
N LEU A 501 11.23 -2.16 12.16
CA LEU A 501 11.94 -3.45 12.11
C LEU A 501 12.01 -3.98 10.68
N TRP A 502 13.04 -4.77 10.39
CA TRP A 502 13.24 -5.38 9.09
C TRP A 502 12.96 -6.87 9.11
N TYR A 503 12.33 -7.36 8.04
CA TYR A 503 11.97 -8.76 7.87
C TYR A 503 12.46 -9.24 6.51
N LYS A 504 13.26 -10.31 6.50
CA LYS A 504 13.66 -11.03 5.29
C LYS A 504 12.56 -12.04 4.94
N CYS A 505 11.90 -11.82 3.81
CA CYS A 505 10.92 -12.70 3.19
C CYS A 505 11.60 -13.50 2.07
N ASP A 506 11.89 -14.76 2.39
CA ASP A 506 12.55 -15.73 1.53
C ASP A 506 11.55 -16.85 1.22
N ASP A 507 10.73 -16.63 0.19
CA ASP A 507 9.57 -17.45 -0.13
C ASP A 507 8.69 -17.73 1.11
N ALA A 508 8.64 -18.99 1.55
CA ALA A 508 7.82 -19.44 2.67
C ALA A 508 8.35 -18.95 4.03
N TRP A 509 9.61 -18.54 4.09
CA TRP A 509 10.32 -18.23 5.32
C TRP A 509 10.37 -16.72 5.56
N ILE A 510 9.94 -16.30 6.76
CA ILE A 510 10.04 -14.92 7.20
C ILE A 510 10.87 -14.87 8.47
N ASN A 511 11.92 -14.05 8.45
CA ASN A 511 12.81 -13.87 9.60
C ASN A 511 13.04 -12.37 9.85
N GLU A 512 13.04 -11.96 11.11
CA GLU A 512 13.50 -10.61 11.47
C GLU A 512 15.01 -10.50 11.24
N VAL A 513 15.48 -9.35 10.77
CA VAL A 513 16.89 -9.08 10.49
C VAL A 513 17.29 -7.68 10.93
N GLU A 514 18.58 -7.50 11.22
CA GLU A 514 19.15 -6.20 11.59
C GLU A 514 19.28 -5.27 10.37
N GLU A 515 19.29 -3.96 10.61
CA GLU A 515 19.39 -2.96 9.55
C GLU A 515 20.70 -3.08 8.74
N GLU A 516 21.77 -3.52 9.39
CA GLU A 516 23.11 -3.73 8.82
C GLU A 516 23.09 -4.80 7.73
N VAL A 517 22.32 -5.88 7.93
CA VAL A 517 22.14 -6.95 6.95
C VAL A 517 21.48 -6.39 5.69
N VAL A 518 20.44 -5.56 5.88
CA VAL A 518 19.75 -4.92 4.78
C VAL A 518 20.68 -3.95 4.06
N ARG A 519 21.40 -3.08 4.79
CA ARG A 519 22.36 -2.15 4.17
C ARG A 519 23.45 -2.86 3.40
N GLY A 520 23.87 -4.06 3.81
CA GLY A 520 24.90 -4.86 3.14
C GLY A 520 24.44 -5.65 1.92
N CYS A 521 23.13 -5.68 1.62
CA CYS A 521 22.59 -6.57 0.59
C CYS A 521 22.76 -6.03 -0.85
N GLU A 522 22.79 -6.95 -1.82
CA GLU A 522 22.81 -6.61 -3.25
C GLU A 522 21.41 -6.20 -3.74
N CYS A 523 21.06 -4.94 -3.53
CA CYS A 523 19.75 -4.42 -3.94
C CYS A 523 19.56 -4.49 -5.47
N TYR A 524 18.45 -5.06 -5.92
CA TYR A 524 18.04 -5.12 -7.32
C TYR A 524 16.89 -4.13 -7.60
N MET A 525 15.87 -4.11 -6.74
CA MET A 525 14.81 -3.10 -6.77
C MET A 525 14.64 -2.48 -5.38
N LEU A 526 14.41 -1.18 -5.33
CA LEU A 526 14.19 -0.41 -4.11
C LEU A 526 12.81 0.25 -4.18
N PHE A 527 11.98 0.02 -3.17
CA PHE A 527 10.65 0.60 -3.07
C PHE A 527 10.60 1.62 -1.94
N TYR A 528 10.32 2.85 -2.34
CA TYR A 528 10.17 4.00 -1.46
C TYR A 528 8.73 4.48 -1.48
N ALA A 529 8.23 4.96 -0.36
CA ALA A 529 6.93 5.65 -0.29
C ALA A 529 7.13 7.06 0.26
N GLN A 530 6.34 8.01 -0.22
CA GLN A 530 6.37 9.38 0.33
C GLN A 530 6.10 9.34 1.83
N GLU A 531 6.86 10.11 2.61
CA GLU A 531 6.79 10.06 4.07
C GLU A 531 5.36 10.34 4.59
N ARG A 532 4.63 11.27 3.95
CA ARG A 532 3.21 11.56 4.27
C ARG A 532 2.28 10.34 4.12
N VAL A 533 2.56 9.44 3.17
CA VAL A 533 1.78 8.22 2.93
C VAL A 533 2.03 7.22 4.05
N ILE A 534 3.30 7.05 4.43
CA ILE A 534 3.71 6.19 5.54
C ILE A 534 3.12 6.71 6.86
N GLN A 535 3.24 8.01 7.16
CA GLN A 535 2.69 8.60 8.37
C GLN A 535 1.17 8.45 8.46
N LYS A 536 0.44 8.60 7.35
CA LYS A 536 -1.00 8.36 7.30
C LYS A 536 -1.33 6.89 7.56
N ALA A 537 -0.58 5.97 6.95
CA ALA A 537 -0.76 4.53 7.16
C ALA A 537 -0.45 4.10 8.60
N HIS A 538 0.61 4.65 9.23
CA HIS A 538 0.92 4.38 10.64
C HIS A 538 -0.13 4.94 11.58
N LYS A 539 -0.68 6.12 11.29
CA LYS A 539 -1.83 6.65 12.05
C LYS A 539 -3.01 5.69 11.94
N GLU A 540 -3.40 5.26 10.73
CA GLU A 540 -4.48 4.30 10.50
C GLU A 540 -4.26 2.94 11.21
N LEU A 541 -3.03 2.41 11.22
CA LEU A 541 -2.67 1.19 11.98
C LEU A 541 -2.56 1.41 13.50
N SER A 542 -2.16 2.59 13.97
CA SER A 542 -2.11 2.91 15.41
C SER A 542 -3.52 2.95 16.01
N TYR A 543 -4.53 3.35 15.25
CA TYR A 543 -5.94 3.23 15.66
C TYR A 543 -6.45 1.78 15.72
N GLN A 544 -5.69 0.81 15.16
CA GLN A 544 -5.95 -0.63 15.33
C GLN A 544 -5.15 -1.24 16.48
N VAL A 545 -4.17 -0.54 17.05
CA VAL A 545 -3.30 -1.00 18.15
C VAL A 545 -3.25 0.04 19.28
N ILE A 546 -4.42 0.46 19.77
CA ILE A 546 -4.54 0.97 21.14
C ILE A 546 -5.34 -0.07 21.91
N SER A 547 -4.63 -1.11 22.32
CA SER A 547 -4.93 -1.81 23.57
C SER A 547 -4.20 -1.05 24.68
N MET A 548 -4.94 -0.82 25.75
CA MET A 548 -4.64 -0.01 26.92
C MET A 548 -3.26 -0.33 27.53
N ALA A 549 -2.34 0.64 27.58
CA ALA A 549 -1.21 0.61 28.53
C ALA A 549 -0.53 1.97 28.76
N ASP A 550 -0.39 2.86 27.77
CA ASP A 550 0.47 4.05 27.93
C ASP A 550 -0.30 5.37 28.05
N ALA A 551 -1.07 5.51 29.13
CA ALA A 551 -1.63 6.81 29.51
C ALA A 551 -1.43 7.10 31.01
N PHE A 552 -0.23 6.93 31.54
CA PHE A 552 0.23 7.69 32.72
C PHE A 552 1.76 7.85 32.66
N PRO A 553 2.25 9.09 32.54
CA PRO A 553 3.08 9.56 33.65
C PRO A 553 2.83 11.04 34.04
N PHE A 554 3.10 11.29 35.33
CA PHE A 554 3.16 12.57 36.09
C PHE A 554 1.79 13.13 36.58
N ALA A 555 1.65 13.64 37.81
CA ALA A 555 2.63 14.29 38.66
C ALA A 555 2.28 14.21 40.17
N ASP A 556 3.31 14.45 41.00
CA ASP A 556 3.23 14.80 42.42
C ASP A 556 2.30 15.98 42.70
N CYS A 557 1.51 15.85 43.78
CA CYS A 557 1.10 16.89 44.73
C CYS A 557 0.94 16.25 46.11
#